data_AF-A0A1F9NKJ9-F1
#
_entry.id   AF-A0A1F9NKJ9-F1
#
_cell.length_a   1.000
_cell.length_b   1.000
_cell.length_c   1.000
_cell.angle_alpha   90.00
_cell.angle_beta   90.00
_cell.angle_gamma   90.00
#
_symmetry.space_group_name_H-M   'P 1'
#
loop_
_entity.id
_entity.type
_entity.pdbx_description
1 polymer ?
#
loop_
_entity_poly.entity_id
_entity_poly.type
_entity_poly.pdbx_seq_one_letter_code
_entity_poly.pdbx_strand_id
1 'polypeptide(L)'
;MELPQKDEVVPLSKIEEICRFYGLHDLWDTIQTDRPAKPFVSDGCSLWVDCWKGKDIYPACFRHDLKYWAGRPGEDIERLKADCTLMLEVADATNDIRFAETMFFGVRLGGHEILKQPFSWGFGRR
;
A
#
# COMPACT_ATOMS: atom_id res chain seq x y z
N MET A 1 15.75 -0.61 -5.11
CA MET A 1 15.18 0.30 -6.13
C MET A 1 14.77 1.57 -5.43
N GLU A 2 15.01 2.74 -6.02
CA GLU A 2 14.49 4.01 -5.50
C GLU A 2 13.00 4.11 -5.83
N LEU A 3 12.18 4.36 -4.81
CA LEU A 3 10.74 4.53 -4.96
C LEU A 3 10.43 6.00 -5.29
N PRO A 4 9.34 6.28 -6.03
CA PRO A 4 8.83 7.64 -6.22
C PRO A 4 8.64 8.36 -4.89
N GLN A 5 8.63 9.69 -4.90
CA GLN A 5 8.40 10.47 -3.69
C GLN A 5 6.92 10.44 -3.30
N LYS A 6 6.65 10.72 -2.02
CA LYS A 6 5.29 10.95 -1.52
C LYS A 6 4.60 12.05 -2.35
N ASP A 7 3.32 11.82 -2.63
CA ASP A 7 2.45 12.70 -3.43
C ASP A 7 2.88 12.85 -4.92
N GLU A 8 3.84 12.06 -5.39
CA GLU A 8 4.23 12.00 -6.79
C GLU A 8 3.29 11.08 -7.60
N VAL A 9 2.88 11.54 -8.78
CA VAL A 9 2.13 10.71 -9.74
C VAL A 9 3.05 9.68 -10.37
N VAL A 10 2.76 8.40 -10.15
CA VAL A 10 3.61 7.30 -10.62
C VAL A 10 3.09 6.76 -11.97
N PRO A 11 3.90 6.81 -13.05
CA PRO A 11 3.48 6.28 -14.34
C PRO A 11 3.43 4.75 -14.33
N LEU A 12 2.58 4.17 -15.18
CA LEU A 12 2.39 2.70 -15.26
C LEU A 12 3.69 1.93 -15.55
N SER A 13 4.57 2.49 -16.39
CA SER A 13 5.89 1.88 -16.66
C SER A 13 6.72 1.76 -15.39
N LYS A 14 6.63 2.74 -14.49
CA LYS A 14 7.33 2.71 -13.22
C LYS A 14 6.69 1.73 -12.24
N ILE A 15 5.36 1.64 -12.24
CA ILE A 15 4.62 0.63 -11.46
C ILE A 15 5.04 -0.78 -11.89
N GLU A 16 5.18 -1.04 -13.20
CA GLU A 16 5.68 -2.32 -13.72
C GLU A 16 7.07 -2.67 -13.19
N GLU A 17 8.01 -1.72 -13.26
CA GLU A 17 9.37 -1.89 -12.74
C GLU A 17 9.37 -2.22 -11.25
N ILE A 18 8.57 -1.49 -10.46
CA ILE A 18 8.42 -1.69 -9.02
C ILE A 18 7.84 -3.07 -8.74
N CYS A 19 6.75 -3.45 -9.40
CA CYS A 19 6.13 -4.76 -9.22
C CYS A 19 7.11 -5.90 -9.53
N ARG A 20 7.88 -5.78 -10.63
CA ARG A 20 8.90 -6.78 -10.98
C ARG A 20 10.01 -6.86 -9.95
N PHE A 21 10.49 -5.72 -9.44
CA PHE A 21 11.57 -5.67 -8.46
C PHE A 21 11.18 -6.28 -7.11
N TYR A 22 9.94 -6.05 -6.66
CA TYR A 22 9.43 -6.54 -5.38
C TYR A 22 8.69 -7.89 -5.48
N GLY A 23 8.68 -8.54 -6.66
CA GLY A 23 8.01 -9.83 -6.86
C GLY A 23 6.47 -9.75 -6.81
N LEU A 24 5.87 -8.58 -7.03
CA LEU A 24 4.42 -8.35 -7.04
C LEU A 24 3.83 -8.69 -8.43
N HIS A 25 4.15 -9.85 -8.98
CA HIS A 25 3.76 -10.24 -10.33
C HIS A 25 2.23 -10.34 -10.49
N ASP A 26 1.54 -11.00 -9.55
CA ASP A 26 0.08 -11.14 -9.57
C ASP A 26 -0.64 -9.78 -9.51
N LEU A 27 -0.07 -8.83 -8.75
CA LEU A 27 -0.59 -7.46 -8.67
C LEU A 27 -0.44 -6.75 -10.00
N TRP A 28 0.71 -6.89 -10.68
CA TRP A 28 0.93 -6.30 -11.99
C TRP A 28 -0.02 -6.89 -13.04
N ASP A 29 -0.18 -8.21 -13.08
CA ASP A 29 -1.10 -8.88 -14.01
C ASP A 29 -2.54 -8.38 -13.81
N THR A 30 -2.93 -8.17 -12.56
CA THR A 30 -4.23 -7.57 -12.21
C THR A 30 -4.35 -6.14 -12.72
N ILE A 31 -3.34 -5.29 -12.50
CA ILE A 31 -3.33 -3.89 -12.95
C ILE A 31 -3.37 -3.80 -14.49
N GLN A 32 -2.68 -4.69 -15.20
CA GLN A 32 -2.70 -4.73 -16.67
C GLN A 32 -4.07 -5.11 -17.22
N THR A 33 -4.73 -6.09 -16.58
CA THR A 33 -6.01 -6.63 -17.04
C THR A 33 -7.18 -5.71 -16.68
N ASP A 34 -7.18 -5.16 -15.46
CA ASP A 34 -8.28 -4.39 -14.89
C ASP A 34 -7.73 -3.20 -14.10
N ARG A 35 -7.31 -2.20 -14.87
CA ARG A 35 -6.63 -1.00 -14.38
C ARG A 35 -7.56 -0.05 -13.61
N PRO A 36 -7.13 0.46 -12.45
CA PRO A 36 -7.83 1.55 -11.76
C PRO A 36 -7.91 2.82 -12.63
N ALA A 37 -9.03 3.54 -12.54
CA ALA A 37 -9.30 4.71 -13.39
C ALA A 37 -8.45 5.94 -13.00
N LYS A 38 -8.12 6.07 -11.72
CA LYS A 38 -7.29 7.18 -11.23
C LYS A 38 -5.80 6.87 -11.37
N PRO A 39 -4.97 7.87 -11.68
CA PRO A 39 -3.52 7.72 -11.58
C PRO A 39 -3.11 7.30 -10.16
N PHE A 40 -2.05 6.51 -10.07
CA PHE A 40 -1.52 6.11 -8.76
C PHE A 40 -0.69 7.25 -8.16
N VAL A 41 -0.97 7.56 -6.90
CA VAL A 41 -0.24 8.48 -6.03
C VAL A 41 -0.21 7.83 -4.66
N SER A 42 0.98 7.67 -4.07
CA SER A 42 1.12 7.21 -2.69
C SER A 42 1.20 8.42 -1.77
N ASP A 43 0.42 8.41 -0.69
CA ASP A 43 0.46 9.44 0.35
C ASP A 43 1.43 9.07 1.48
N GLY A 44 2.28 8.06 1.26
CA GLY A 44 3.18 7.49 2.25
C GLY A 44 2.43 6.63 3.25
N CYS A 45 2.71 6.78 4.55
CA CYS A 45 1.99 6.03 5.58
C CYS A 45 0.65 6.70 5.98
N SER A 46 0.07 7.49 5.09
CA SER A 46 -1.18 8.27 5.27
C SER A 46 -1.23 9.07 6.58
N LEU A 47 -1.92 8.54 7.61
CA LEU A 47 -2.08 9.16 8.93
C LEU A 47 -0.94 8.81 9.91
N TRP A 48 -0.02 7.96 9.49
CA TRP A 48 1.17 7.59 10.24
C TRP A 48 2.38 8.40 9.80
N VAL A 49 3.43 8.37 10.63
CA VAL A 49 4.73 8.95 10.28
C VAL A 49 5.45 8.07 9.27
N ASP A 50 6.08 8.66 8.26
CA ASP A 50 6.87 7.91 7.25
C ASP A 50 8.18 7.31 7.84
N CYS A 51 8.60 7.82 9.01
CA CYS A 51 9.74 7.32 9.76
C CYS A 51 9.36 7.06 11.23
N TRP A 52 9.68 5.88 11.75
CA TRP A 52 9.48 5.51 13.16
C TRP A 52 10.82 5.28 13.86
N LYS A 53 11.12 6.08 14.90
CA LYS A 53 12.39 5.96 15.67
C LYS A 53 13.65 5.97 14.79
N GLY A 54 13.64 6.79 13.73
CA GLY A 54 14.75 6.89 12.77
C GLY A 54 14.84 5.73 11.78
N LYS A 55 13.83 4.86 11.73
CA LYS A 55 13.68 3.81 10.71
C LYS A 55 12.68 4.27 9.66
N ASP A 56 13.10 4.24 8.41
CA ASP A 56 12.23 4.53 7.27
C ASP A 56 11.26 3.37 7.05
N ILE A 57 9.96 3.67 7.07
CA ILE A 57 8.88 2.71 6.79
C ILE A 57 8.10 3.07 5.53
N TYR A 58 8.43 4.18 4.88
CA TYR A 58 7.81 4.62 3.64
C TYR A 58 7.77 3.52 2.56
N PRO A 59 8.84 2.73 2.34
CA PRO A 59 8.80 1.68 1.32
C PRO A 59 7.71 0.63 1.55
N ALA A 60 7.41 0.31 2.80
CA ALA A 60 6.35 -0.64 3.14
C ALA A 60 4.97 -0.05 2.88
N CYS A 61 4.78 1.21 3.28
CA CYS A 61 3.53 1.94 3.05
C CYS A 61 3.26 2.15 1.54
N PHE A 62 4.28 2.51 0.75
CA PHE A 62 4.14 2.66 -0.70
C PHE A 62 3.62 1.38 -1.39
N ARG A 63 4.17 0.22 -1.02
CA ARG A 63 3.72 -1.07 -1.58
C ARG A 63 2.32 -1.44 -1.10
N HIS A 64 1.97 -1.07 0.12
CA HIS A 64 0.62 -1.24 0.66
C HIS A 64 -0.39 -0.37 -0.09
N ASP A 65 -0.07 0.91 -0.32
CA ASP A 65 -0.86 1.84 -1.13
C ASP A 65 -1.09 1.30 -2.53
N LEU A 66 -0.08 0.71 -3.18
CA LEU A 66 -0.22 0.15 -4.51
C LEU A 66 -1.25 -1.00 -4.55
N LYS A 67 -1.25 -1.85 -3.52
CA LYS A 67 -2.25 -2.92 -3.36
C LYS A 67 -3.65 -2.32 -3.12
N TYR A 68 -3.73 -1.31 -2.26
CA TYR A 68 -5.00 -0.63 -1.94
C TYR A 68 -5.57 0.13 -3.13
N TRP A 69 -4.73 0.78 -3.93
CA TRP A 69 -5.11 1.47 -5.16
C TRP A 69 -5.71 0.51 -6.17
N ALA A 70 -5.07 -0.66 -6.35
CA ALA A 70 -5.47 -1.68 -7.32
C ALA A 70 -6.65 -2.55 -6.86
N GLY A 71 -6.89 -2.65 -5.55
CA GLY A 71 -7.90 -3.51 -4.94
C GLY A 71 -9.32 -3.27 -5.46
N ARG A 72 -10.15 -4.33 -5.49
CA ARG A 72 -11.57 -4.22 -5.86
C ARG A 72 -12.49 -4.29 -4.65
N PRO A 73 -13.63 -3.59 -4.70
CA PRO A 73 -14.67 -3.74 -3.68
C PRO A 73 -15.07 -5.18 -3.40
N GLY A 74 -15.23 -5.52 -2.12
CA GLY A 74 -15.56 -6.87 -1.65
C GLY A 74 -14.38 -7.87 -1.57
N GLU A 75 -13.15 -7.48 -1.89
CA GLU A 75 -11.97 -8.38 -1.80
C GLU A 75 -11.35 -8.41 -0.38
N ASP A 76 -12.11 -8.86 0.61
CA ASP A 76 -11.67 -8.86 2.01
C ASP A 76 -10.40 -9.68 2.27
N ILE A 77 -10.22 -10.79 1.54
CA ILE A 77 -9.04 -11.66 1.66
C ILE A 77 -7.79 -10.95 1.12
N GLU A 78 -7.88 -10.29 -0.04
CA GLU A 78 -6.75 -9.58 -0.62
C GLU A 78 -6.37 -8.35 0.21
N ARG A 79 -7.38 -7.65 0.75
CA ARG A 79 -7.16 -6.57 1.71
C ARG A 79 -6.43 -7.08 2.96
N LEU A 80 -6.89 -8.20 3.54
CA LEU A 80 -6.24 -8.80 4.70
C LEU A 80 -4.78 -9.19 4.40
N LYS A 81 -4.50 -9.80 3.24
CA LYS A 81 -3.14 -10.13 2.82
C LYS A 81 -2.27 -8.87 2.69
N ALA A 82 -2.80 -7.79 2.11
CA ALA A 82 -2.10 -6.52 2.01
C ALA A 82 -1.75 -5.96 3.39
N ASP A 83 -2.71 -5.94 4.31
CA ASP A 83 -2.54 -5.44 5.68
C ASP A 83 -1.55 -6.29 6.49
N CYS A 84 -1.64 -7.62 6.39
CA CYS A 84 -0.67 -8.53 7.03
C CYS A 84 0.74 -8.35 6.46
N THR A 85 0.88 -8.12 5.15
CA THR A 85 2.19 -7.85 4.55
C THR A 85 2.78 -6.55 5.09
N LEU A 86 1.97 -5.48 5.20
CA LEU A 86 2.41 -4.22 5.79
C LEU A 86 2.90 -4.42 7.23
N MET A 87 2.17 -5.19 8.04
CA MET A 87 2.57 -5.50 9.41
C MET A 87 3.94 -6.16 9.47
N LEU A 88 4.17 -7.19 8.63
CA LEU A 88 5.45 -7.90 8.59
C LEU A 88 6.60 -6.99 8.15
N GLU A 89 6.40 -6.22 7.07
CA GLU A 89 7.43 -5.32 6.55
C GLU A 89 7.78 -4.18 7.53
N VAL A 90 6.78 -3.64 8.23
CA VAL A 90 7.00 -2.63 9.29
C VAL A 90 7.71 -3.24 10.49
N ALA A 91 7.32 -4.45 10.91
CA ALA A 91 7.98 -5.14 12.02
C ALA A 91 9.47 -5.38 11.71
N ASP A 92 9.78 -5.84 10.50
CA ASP A 92 11.15 -6.06 10.04
C ASP A 92 11.96 -4.76 9.93
N ALA A 93 11.37 -3.71 9.36
CA ALA A 93 12.05 -2.42 9.18
C ALA A 93 12.35 -1.72 10.52
N THR A 94 11.45 -1.84 11.48
CA THR A 94 11.51 -1.12 12.76
C THR A 94 12.09 -1.95 13.91
N ASN A 95 12.08 -3.27 13.80
CA ASN A 95 12.28 -4.20 14.91
C ASN A 95 11.35 -3.91 16.11
N ASP A 96 10.11 -3.47 15.82
CA ASP A 96 9.11 -3.06 16.81
C ASP A 96 7.74 -3.68 16.48
N ILE A 97 7.54 -4.93 16.93
CA ILE A 97 6.32 -5.72 16.66
C ILE A 97 5.07 -5.00 17.18
N ARG A 98 5.14 -4.36 18.35
CA ARG A 98 3.99 -3.66 18.95
C ARG A 98 3.52 -2.49 18.08
N PHE A 99 4.48 -1.75 17.51
CA PHE A 99 4.16 -0.68 16.58
C PHE A 99 3.52 -1.24 15.30
N ALA A 100 4.09 -2.30 14.72
CA ALA A 100 3.54 -2.97 13.54
C ALA A 100 2.12 -3.50 13.74
N GLU A 101 1.83 -4.16 14.87
CA GLU A 101 0.49 -4.63 15.24
C GLU A 101 -0.50 -3.45 15.38
N THR A 102 -0.05 -2.35 15.99
CA THR A 102 -0.88 -1.15 16.13
C THR A 102 -1.23 -0.56 14.75
N MET A 103 -0.25 -0.47 13.84
CA MET A 103 -0.50 -0.06 12.45
C MET A 103 -1.46 -1.01 11.74
N PHE A 104 -1.29 -2.32 11.90
CA PHE A 104 -2.18 -3.34 11.34
C PHE A 104 -3.64 -3.12 11.76
N PHE A 105 -3.92 -3.01 13.07
CA PHE A 105 -5.29 -2.75 13.53
C PHE A 105 -5.83 -1.41 13.01
N GLY A 106 -4.97 -0.38 12.93
CA GLY A 106 -5.30 0.91 12.34
C GLY A 106 -5.77 0.80 10.89
N VAL A 107 -5.01 0.11 10.03
CA VAL A 107 -5.39 -0.07 8.61
C VAL A 107 -6.57 -1.01 8.43
N ARG A 108 -6.74 -2.02 9.30
CA ARG A 108 -7.91 -2.91 9.28
C ARG A 108 -9.22 -2.14 9.46
N LEU A 109 -9.22 -1.15 10.36
CA LEU A 109 -10.37 -0.32 10.67
C LEU A 109 -10.51 0.87 9.70
N GLY A 110 -9.47 1.69 9.57
CA GLY A 110 -9.50 2.94 8.80
C GLY A 110 -9.43 2.76 7.28
N GLY A 111 -8.83 1.65 6.82
CA GLY A 111 -8.64 1.35 5.40
C GLY A 111 -9.85 0.71 4.72
N HIS A 112 -10.94 0.45 5.45
CA HIS A 112 -12.12 -0.23 4.89
C HIS A 112 -12.81 0.64 3.82
N GLU A 113 -13.23 0.03 2.71
CA GLU A 113 -13.79 0.75 1.55
C GLU A 113 -15.07 1.57 1.84
N ILE A 114 -15.92 1.10 2.75
CA ILE A 114 -17.13 1.80 3.23
C ILE A 114 -16.82 3.20 3.76
N LEU A 115 -15.62 3.42 4.33
CA LEU A 115 -15.23 4.72 4.87
C LEU A 115 -14.89 5.76 3.80
N LYS A 116 -14.68 5.32 2.54
CA LYS A 116 -14.40 6.17 1.37
C LYS A 116 -13.29 7.21 1.61
N GLN A 117 -12.31 6.89 2.46
CA GLN A 117 -11.14 7.73 2.66
C GLN A 117 -10.28 7.74 1.38
N PRO A 118 -9.43 8.76 1.17
CA PRO A 118 -8.51 8.80 0.03
C PRO A 118 -7.55 7.60 -0.02
N PHE A 119 -7.30 6.96 1.13
CA PHE A 119 -6.49 5.75 1.28
C PHE A 119 -7.31 4.47 1.56
N SER A 120 -8.65 4.51 1.53
CA SER A 120 -9.44 3.28 1.73
C SER A 120 -9.29 2.31 0.55
N TRP A 121 -9.38 1.01 0.80
CA TRP A 121 -9.31 -0.05 -0.22
C TRP A 121 -10.08 0.30 -1.50
N GLY A 122 -9.44 0.06 -2.64
CA GLY A 122 -9.93 0.38 -3.98
C GLY A 122 -9.99 1.87 -4.30
N PHE A 123 -9.21 2.73 -3.65
CA PHE A 123 -9.27 4.18 -3.88
C PHE A 123 -8.95 4.60 -5.31
N GLY A 124 -8.17 3.81 -6.06
CA GLY A 124 -7.88 4.04 -7.48
C GLY A 124 -9.09 3.85 -8.41
N ARG A 125 -10.14 3.18 -7.93
CA ARG A 125 -11.34 2.84 -8.70
C ARG A 125 -12.53 3.76 -8.42
N ARG A 126 -12.41 4.62 -7.43
CA ARG A 126 -13.40 5.65 -7.09
C ARG A 126 -13.08 6.97 -7.80
#